data_AF-A0AAU7HN74-F1
#
_entry.id   AF-A0AAU7HN74-F1
#
_cell.length_a   1.000
_cell.length_b   1.000
_cell.length_c   1.000
_cell.angle_alpha   90.00
_cell.angle_beta   90.00
_cell.angle_gamma   90.00
#
_symmetry.space_group_name_H-M   'P 1'
#
loop_
_entity.id
_entity.type
_entity.pdbx_description
1 polymer ?
#
loop_
_entity_poly.entity_id
_entity_poly.type
_entity_poly.pdbx_seq_one_letter_code
_entity_poly.pdbx_strand_id
1 'polypeptide(L)'
;MTVPFARVPDNLRVGLFFVEFDNSMANNATATQRTLLIGGMLSTGSTPPGIPQRVSSSDTVGELTGKGGILQAMMAAYQKNDTAAEVWILPLEEDSDSMVAATGTIKVSSAPTATGVISLYIAGERIQLTVVATDTVAAIATSLAAAINAKTTLPVTASATTDTVTLTAKNLGATGNGIDIRLNFLGLPGGESTPAGLELTITAMSNGVGAPDITGALANLQDRTFDFIINPYDDTTSLNVMKEFLSDTGGRWAWDKQLYGHSFGTTTGTYAQLGTKGELRNNQHETLLGVNKSPSPSWAWSAAYTGAAAVSLRNDPGRPLQSLAVQGVLAPELQDRFELTERNNLLYSGISTFTVDDDGTVRIENLITTYQKNSYGDADDSYLEMETLFSLMFVTRYLRTAVTSKFGRMKLAADGTRFAPGAAIVTPNIIKADQIAEYQTLVWNGYAQDAEAFAKNIIVEQNAKNQNRVDVLWPGTLMNQLRIFALLNQFRTRAESTGA
;
A
#
# COMPACT_ATOMS: atom_id res chain seq x y z
N MET A 1 36.04 -35.72 12.46
CA MET A 1 35.58 -34.38 12.05
C MET A 1 36.61 -33.37 12.51
N THR A 2 37.18 -32.62 11.58
CA THR A 2 38.08 -31.48 11.86
C THR A 2 37.26 -30.20 11.74
N VAL A 3 37.25 -29.38 12.78
CA VAL A 3 36.62 -28.05 12.76
C VAL A 3 37.62 -27.08 12.11
N PRO A 4 37.29 -26.46 10.98
CA PRO A 4 38.17 -25.54 10.28
C PRO A 4 38.19 -24.16 10.95
N PHE A 5 39.35 -23.51 10.97
CA PHE A 5 39.50 -22.13 11.43
C PHE A 5 39.88 -21.26 10.23
N ALA A 6 39.24 -20.09 10.05
CA ALA A 6 39.54 -19.18 8.96
C ALA A 6 40.58 -18.12 9.36
N ARG A 7 40.76 -17.87 10.65
CA ARG A 7 41.66 -16.83 11.19
C ARG A 7 42.77 -17.36 12.07
N VAL A 8 42.59 -18.52 12.71
CA VAL A 8 43.66 -19.15 13.50
C VAL A 8 44.65 -19.83 12.55
N PRO A 9 45.91 -19.35 12.43
CA PRO A 9 46.88 -19.90 11.48
C PRO A 9 47.41 -21.27 11.89
N ASP A 10 47.59 -22.17 10.92
CA ASP A 10 48.13 -23.53 11.15
C ASP A 10 49.59 -23.54 11.65
N ASN A 11 50.35 -22.47 11.45
CA ASN A 11 51.77 -22.37 11.81
C ASN A 11 52.05 -21.72 13.18
N LEU A 12 51.04 -21.61 14.05
CA LEU A 12 51.16 -20.97 15.36
C LEU A 12 52.02 -21.81 16.33
N ARG A 13 53.09 -21.22 16.89
CA ARG A 13 54.00 -21.89 17.86
C ARG A 13 53.83 -21.44 19.32
N VAL A 14 53.03 -20.40 19.54
CA VAL A 14 52.67 -19.90 20.88
C VAL A 14 51.37 -20.57 21.34
N GLY A 15 51.33 -21.05 22.58
CA GLY A 15 50.22 -21.86 23.09
C GLY A 15 49.39 -21.16 24.17
N LEU A 16 48.13 -21.59 24.32
CA LEU A 16 47.33 -21.72 25.56
C LEU A 16 45.83 -21.72 25.22
N PHE A 17 45.31 -20.66 24.59
CA PHE A 17 43.89 -20.53 24.25
C PHE A 17 43.70 -19.50 23.13
N PHE A 18 43.02 -19.90 22.05
CA PHE A 18 42.67 -19.03 20.93
C PHE A 18 41.22 -19.34 20.52
N VAL A 19 40.46 -18.30 20.16
CA VAL A 19 39.05 -18.41 19.77
C VAL A 19 38.82 -17.67 18.46
N GLU A 20 37.97 -18.23 17.59
CA GLU A 20 37.45 -17.56 16.40
C GLU A 20 35.93 -17.43 16.54
N PHE A 21 35.41 -16.22 16.30
CA PHE A 21 33.98 -15.97 16.24
C PHE A 21 33.52 -16.06 14.79
N ASP A 22 32.72 -17.08 14.50
CA ASP A 22 31.97 -17.22 13.25
C ASP A 22 30.49 -16.90 13.52
N ASN A 23 29.93 -15.95 12.78
CA ASN A 23 28.55 -15.52 12.89
C ASN A 23 27.62 -16.14 11.82
N SER A 24 28.13 -17.07 11.00
CA SER A 24 27.40 -17.72 9.91
C SER A 24 26.09 -18.40 10.35
N MET A 25 26.02 -18.87 11.61
CA MET A 25 24.83 -19.48 12.22
C MET A 25 24.07 -18.58 13.22
N ALA A 26 24.47 -17.32 13.39
CA ALA A 26 23.92 -16.43 14.42
C ALA A 26 22.92 -15.39 13.88
N ASN A 27 22.75 -15.31 12.55
CA ASN A 27 21.92 -14.29 11.93
C ASN A 27 20.42 -14.63 11.98
N ASN A 28 19.67 -13.91 12.82
CA ASN A 28 18.21 -13.94 12.89
C ASN A 28 17.57 -12.60 12.52
N ALA A 29 18.34 -11.68 11.91
CA ALA A 29 17.85 -10.34 11.61
C ALA A 29 16.83 -10.38 10.46
N THR A 30 15.65 -9.78 10.68
CA THR A 30 14.67 -9.53 9.63
C THR A 30 14.90 -8.16 9.02
N ALA A 31 14.83 -8.06 7.69
CA ALA A 31 14.98 -6.79 7.00
C ALA A 31 13.82 -5.86 7.37
N THR A 32 14.11 -4.61 7.74
CA THR A 32 13.07 -3.62 8.03
C THR A 32 12.25 -3.34 6.78
N GLN A 33 10.96 -3.64 6.83
CA GLN A 33 10.02 -3.37 5.73
C GLN A 33 9.48 -1.94 5.83
N ARG A 34 9.93 -1.09 4.91
CA ARG A 34 9.69 0.36 4.94
C ARG A 34 8.45 0.75 4.14
N THR A 35 7.81 1.81 4.60
CA THR A 35 6.69 2.44 3.89
C THR A 35 7.13 3.76 3.28
N LEU A 36 6.75 4.01 2.03
CA LEU A 36 6.96 5.26 1.32
C LEU A 36 5.62 5.94 1.02
N LEU A 37 5.46 7.19 1.42
CA LEU A 37 4.34 8.05 1.05
C LEU A 37 4.79 9.02 -0.04
N ILE A 38 4.22 8.93 -1.24
CA ILE A 38 4.51 9.84 -2.35
C ILE A 38 3.45 10.94 -2.39
N GLY A 39 3.81 12.21 -2.54
CA GLY A 39 2.81 13.25 -2.71
C GLY A 39 3.38 14.67 -2.84
N GLY A 40 2.55 15.58 -3.35
CA GLY A 40 2.87 16.99 -3.52
C GLY A 40 3.14 17.69 -2.19
N MET A 41 4.25 18.42 -2.11
CA MET A 41 4.51 19.36 -1.03
C MET A 41 3.97 20.74 -1.40
N LEU A 42 3.51 21.47 -0.39
CA LEU A 42 3.10 22.86 -0.56
C LEU A 42 4.33 23.76 -0.61
N SER A 43 4.19 24.95 -1.21
CA SER A 43 5.22 25.99 -1.22
C SER A 43 5.64 26.49 0.17
N THR A 44 4.82 26.20 1.20
CA THR A 44 5.12 26.48 2.61
C THR A 44 5.98 25.39 3.28
N GLY A 45 6.25 24.28 2.59
CA GLY A 45 7.14 23.24 3.06
C GLY A 45 8.60 23.69 3.09
N SER A 46 9.38 23.08 3.98
CA SER A 46 10.78 23.42 4.24
C SER A 46 11.78 22.41 3.68
N THR A 47 11.30 21.21 3.32
CA THR A 47 12.16 20.14 2.81
C THR A 47 12.47 20.32 1.32
N PRO A 48 13.64 19.88 0.81
CA PRO A 48 13.91 19.88 -0.62
C PRO A 48 12.96 18.92 -1.37
N PRO A 49 12.34 19.33 -2.48
CA PRO A 49 11.52 18.44 -3.28
C PRO A 49 12.35 17.31 -3.89
N GLY A 50 11.71 16.17 -4.09
CA GLY A 50 12.30 14.96 -4.68
C GLY A 50 13.28 14.21 -3.78
N ILE A 51 13.53 14.66 -2.54
CA ILE A 51 14.48 14.01 -1.63
C ILE A 51 13.72 13.25 -0.53
N PRO A 52 13.87 11.93 -0.41
CA PRO A 52 13.13 11.14 0.58
C PRO A 52 13.55 11.50 2.01
N GLN A 53 12.56 11.69 2.90
CA GLN A 53 12.78 11.99 4.32
C GLN A 53 12.12 10.95 5.22
N ARG A 54 12.84 10.51 6.25
CA ARG A 54 12.26 9.64 7.30
C ARG A 54 11.46 10.50 8.27
N VAL A 55 10.25 10.05 8.60
CA VAL A 55 9.33 10.78 9.48
C VAL A 55 8.70 9.84 10.51
N SER A 56 8.13 10.40 11.57
CA SER A 56 7.53 9.65 12.67
C SER A 56 6.16 10.15 13.12
N SER A 57 5.69 11.30 12.63
CA SER A 57 4.37 11.85 12.97
C SER A 57 3.78 12.64 11.80
N SER A 58 2.46 12.74 11.75
CA SER A 58 1.75 13.59 10.79
C SER A 58 2.10 15.08 10.96
N ASP A 59 2.29 15.56 12.19
CA ASP A 59 2.62 16.97 12.45
C ASP A 59 3.99 17.34 11.89
N THR A 60 5.00 16.48 12.08
CA THR A 60 6.33 16.67 11.47
C THR A 60 6.25 16.65 9.95
N VAL A 61 5.41 15.79 9.35
CA VAL A 61 5.18 15.81 7.90
C VAL A 61 4.57 17.14 7.47
N GLY A 62 3.60 17.69 8.21
CA GLY A 62 3.02 19.00 7.92
C GLY A 62 4.01 20.16 8.04
N GLU A 63 4.97 20.09 8.96
CA GLU A 63 6.06 21.09 9.07
C GLU A 63 7.07 21.00 7.92
N LEU A 64 7.38 19.78 7.47
CA LEU A 64 8.34 19.56 6.38
C LEU A 64 7.74 19.87 5.00
N THR A 65 6.45 19.56 4.80
CA THR A 65 5.80 19.56 3.47
C THR A 65 4.69 20.60 3.33
N GLY A 66 4.38 21.34 4.40
CA GLY A 66 3.31 22.31 4.47
C GLY A 66 2.02 21.74 5.09
N LYS A 67 1.41 22.50 6.00
CA LYS A 67 0.26 22.03 6.79
C LYS A 67 -1.02 21.93 5.96
N GLY A 68 -1.70 20.79 6.10
CA GLY A 68 -2.88 20.41 5.33
C GLY A 68 -2.56 19.93 3.92
N GLY A 69 -1.30 19.60 3.61
CA GLY A 69 -0.96 18.95 2.36
C GLY A 69 -1.38 17.48 2.30
N ILE A 70 -1.41 16.92 1.10
CA ILE A 70 -1.73 15.50 0.84
C ILE A 70 -0.84 14.56 1.66
N LEU A 71 0.47 14.85 1.77
CA LEU A 71 1.40 14.03 2.57
C LEU A 71 1.05 13.97 4.05
N GLN A 72 0.64 15.10 4.66
CA GLN A 72 0.22 15.11 6.06
C GLN A 72 -1.05 14.29 6.25
N ALA A 73 -2.02 14.42 5.34
CA ALA A 73 -3.27 13.66 5.39
C ALA A 73 -3.04 12.15 5.23
N MET A 74 -2.17 11.75 4.31
CA MET A 74 -1.77 10.34 4.14
C MET A 74 -1.08 9.80 5.39
N MET A 75 -0.13 10.53 5.96
CA MET A 75 0.55 10.10 7.18
C MET A 75 -0.44 9.92 8.34
N ALA A 76 -1.37 10.86 8.52
CA ALA A 76 -2.40 10.77 9.56
C ALA A 76 -3.33 9.56 9.36
N ALA A 77 -3.68 9.22 8.12
CA ALA A 77 -4.50 8.05 7.80
C ALA A 77 -3.73 6.73 7.99
N TYR A 78 -2.47 6.69 7.57
CA TYR A 78 -1.59 5.52 7.73
C TYR A 78 -1.38 5.17 9.21
N GLN A 79 -1.05 6.15 10.05
CA GLN A 79 -0.73 5.94 11.46
C GLN A 79 -1.91 5.45 12.31
N LYS A 80 -3.15 5.61 11.84
CA LYS A 80 -4.33 5.01 12.51
C LYS A 80 -4.36 3.49 12.42
N ASN A 81 -3.62 2.91 11.48
CA ASN A 81 -3.55 1.47 11.25
C ASN A 81 -2.19 0.90 11.67
N ASP A 82 -1.11 1.66 11.42
CA ASP A 82 0.26 1.23 11.65
C ASP A 82 1.08 2.30 12.37
N THR A 83 1.22 2.14 13.68
CA THR A 83 1.91 3.10 14.56
C THR A 83 3.40 2.83 14.69
N ALA A 84 3.89 1.66 14.28
CA ALA A 84 5.25 1.19 14.57
C ALA A 84 6.16 1.14 13.34
N ALA A 85 5.63 1.33 12.13
CA ALA A 85 6.43 1.27 10.92
C ALA A 85 7.47 2.40 10.77
N GLU A 86 8.56 2.05 10.09
CA GLU A 86 9.50 3.03 9.54
C GLU A 86 8.88 3.66 8.28
N VAL A 87 8.38 4.89 8.41
CA VAL A 87 7.72 5.64 7.33
C VAL A 87 8.66 6.69 6.75
N TRP A 88 8.66 6.78 5.42
CA TRP A 88 9.35 7.80 4.64
C TRP A 88 8.35 8.56 3.79
N ILE A 89 8.62 9.84 3.58
CA ILE A 89 7.90 10.67 2.61
C ILE A 89 8.80 10.94 1.40
N LEU A 90 8.20 10.99 0.22
CA LEU A 90 8.80 11.51 -1.01
C LEU A 90 8.03 12.77 -1.41
N PRO A 91 8.49 13.95 -0.96
CA PRO A 91 7.85 15.22 -1.30
C PRO A 91 8.07 15.53 -2.78
N LEU A 92 6.99 15.82 -3.50
CA LEU A 92 7.03 16.20 -4.92
C LEU A 92 6.80 17.70 -5.06
N GLU A 93 7.57 18.34 -5.92
CA GLU A 93 7.33 19.74 -6.29
C GLU A 93 6.03 19.86 -7.09
N GLU A 94 5.26 20.91 -6.83
CA GLU A 94 4.07 21.24 -7.61
C GLU A 94 4.39 22.41 -8.54
N ASP A 95 4.30 22.17 -9.85
CA ASP A 95 4.57 23.16 -10.87
C ASP A 95 3.33 24.01 -11.13
N SER A 96 3.37 25.29 -10.73
CA SER A 96 2.26 26.22 -10.92
C SER A 96 1.99 26.59 -12.38
N ASP A 97 2.92 26.30 -13.30
CA ASP A 97 2.75 26.61 -14.72
C ASP A 97 1.97 25.51 -15.46
N SER A 98 2.04 24.25 -14.98
CA SER A 98 1.38 23.09 -15.59
C SER A 98 0.25 22.49 -14.75
N MET A 99 0.12 22.90 -13.48
CA MET A 99 -0.89 22.38 -12.56
C MET A 99 -1.82 23.48 -12.05
N VAL A 100 -3.10 23.13 -11.87
CA VAL A 100 -4.13 24.07 -11.39
C VAL A 100 -4.79 23.49 -10.14
N ALA A 101 -5.02 24.34 -9.13
CA ALA A 101 -5.77 23.98 -7.93
C ALA A 101 -7.25 23.78 -8.24
N ALA A 102 -7.84 22.72 -7.71
CA ALA A 102 -9.29 22.56 -7.76
C ALA A 102 -9.98 23.65 -6.90
N THR A 103 -11.14 24.09 -7.37
CA THR A 103 -11.99 25.06 -6.65
C THR A 103 -13.41 24.56 -6.52
N GLY A 104 -14.07 24.95 -5.44
CA GLY A 104 -15.46 24.65 -5.13
C GLY A 104 -16.05 25.79 -4.30
N THR A 105 -17.36 25.81 -4.13
CA THR A 105 -18.01 26.93 -3.43
C THR A 105 -19.11 26.46 -2.49
N ILE A 106 -19.29 27.19 -1.40
CA ILE A 106 -20.44 27.08 -0.51
C ILE A 106 -21.16 28.42 -0.52
N LYS A 107 -22.35 28.47 -1.11
CA LYS A 107 -23.18 29.67 -1.16
C LYS A 107 -24.26 29.63 -0.07
N VAL A 108 -24.22 30.59 0.84
CA VAL A 108 -25.28 30.83 1.81
C VAL A 108 -26.46 31.47 1.09
N SER A 109 -27.49 30.69 0.83
CA SER A 109 -28.61 31.07 -0.05
C SER A 109 -29.72 31.80 0.73
N SER A 110 -29.89 31.48 2.01
CA SER A 110 -30.82 32.17 2.91
C SER A 110 -30.28 32.19 4.34
N ALA A 111 -30.72 33.15 5.16
CA ALA A 111 -30.36 33.24 6.57
C ALA A 111 -31.22 32.29 7.44
N PRO A 112 -30.70 31.77 8.56
CA PRO A 112 -31.46 30.92 9.48
C PRO A 112 -32.61 31.70 10.13
N THR A 113 -33.71 31.01 10.43
CA THR A 113 -34.86 31.56 11.18
C THR A 113 -34.86 31.17 12.65
N ALA A 114 -33.95 30.29 13.07
CA ALA A 114 -33.78 29.83 14.44
C ALA A 114 -32.31 29.50 14.72
N THR A 115 -31.94 29.44 16.00
CA THR A 115 -30.61 28.98 16.39
C THR A 115 -30.40 27.52 16.02
N GLY A 116 -29.25 27.20 15.44
CA GLY A 116 -28.86 25.85 15.09
C GLY A 116 -27.36 25.74 14.81
N VAL A 117 -26.91 24.54 14.45
CA VAL A 117 -25.49 24.27 14.15
C VAL A 117 -25.37 23.69 12.75
N ILE A 118 -24.55 24.32 11.92
CA ILE A 118 -24.14 23.79 10.63
C ILE A 118 -23.14 22.66 10.89
N SER A 119 -23.39 21.46 10.36
CA SER A 119 -22.43 20.35 10.34
C SER A 119 -21.89 20.16 8.92
N LEU A 120 -20.77 20.81 8.62
CA LEU A 120 -20.09 20.74 7.33
C LEU A 120 -18.97 19.71 7.38
N TYR A 121 -18.84 18.92 6.32
CA TYR A 121 -17.74 17.98 6.14
C TYR A 121 -16.92 18.41 4.93
N ILE A 122 -15.61 18.54 5.10
CA ILE A 122 -14.65 18.75 4.02
C ILE A 122 -13.58 17.66 4.12
N ALA A 123 -13.39 16.89 3.04
CA ALA A 123 -12.46 15.75 3.03
C ALA A 123 -12.67 14.77 4.20
N GLY A 124 -13.91 14.62 4.65
CA GLY A 124 -14.31 13.76 5.77
C GLY A 124 -14.06 14.34 7.17
N GLU A 125 -13.54 15.56 7.29
CA GLU A 125 -13.38 16.23 8.58
C GLU A 125 -14.57 17.15 8.88
N ARG A 126 -15.18 16.97 10.06
CA ARG A 126 -16.33 17.75 10.51
C ARG A 126 -15.92 19.15 10.98
N ILE A 127 -16.63 20.17 10.50
CA ILE A 127 -16.57 21.58 10.90
C ILE A 127 -17.96 21.97 11.41
N GLN A 128 -18.01 22.54 12.61
CA GLN A 128 -19.26 22.99 13.22
C GLN A 128 -19.27 24.51 13.36
N LEU A 129 -20.37 25.12 12.96
CA LEU A 129 -20.60 26.55 13.14
C LEU A 129 -22.01 26.77 13.69
N THR A 130 -22.09 27.40 14.86
CA THR A 130 -23.37 27.84 15.42
C THR A 130 -23.85 29.08 14.68
N VAL A 131 -25.12 29.08 14.30
CA VAL A 131 -25.80 30.22 13.66
C VAL A 131 -27.05 30.58 14.45
N VAL A 132 -27.42 31.86 14.45
CA VAL A 132 -28.60 32.41 15.12
C VAL A 132 -29.47 33.19 14.15
N ALA A 133 -30.75 33.41 14.49
CA ALA A 133 -31.72 34.07 13.62
C ALA A 133 -31.36 35.52 13.23
N THR A 134 -30.44 36.16 13.97
CA THR A 134 -29.96 37.52 13.67
C THR A 134 -28.76 37.55 12.72
N ASP A 135 -28.17 36.39 12.40
CA ASP A 135 -27.00 36.33 11.52
C ASP A 135 -27.39 36.65 10.08
N THR A 136 -26.61 37.53 9.47
CA THR A 136 -26.76 37.80 8.04
C THR A 136 -26.05 36.74 7.22
N VAL A 137 -26.51 36.55 5.99
CA VAL A 137 -25.90 35.66 4.99
C VAL A 137 -24.37 35.90 4.88
N ALA A 138 -23.95 37.17 4.85
CA ALA A 138 -22.54 37.54 4.75
C ALA A 138 -21.73 37.27 6.03
N ALA A 139 -22.33 37.45 7.20
CA ALA A 139 -21.70 37.11 8.47
C ALA A 139 -21.47 35.59 8.59
N ILE A 140 -22.44 34.78 8.14
CA ILE A 140 -22.33 33.31 8.13
C ILE A 140 -21.20 32.88 7.19
N ALA A 141 -21.16 33.40 5.95
CA ALA A 141 -20.10 33.07 5.00
C ALA A 141 -18.69 33.41 5.56
N THR A 142 -18.54 34.59 6.15
CA THR A 142 -17.28 35.03 6.77
C THR A 142 -16.88 34.12 7.94
N SER A 143 -17.83 33.78 8.80
CA SER A 143 -17.60 32.92 9.97
C SER A 143 -17.27 31.49 9.56
N LEU A 144 -17.90 30.99 8.49
CA LEU A 144 -17.63 29.68 7.93
C LEU A 144 -16.23 29.59 7.34
N ALA A 145 -15.81 30.59 6.55
CA ALA A 145 -14.44 30.65 6.02
C ALA A 145 -13.39 30.70 7.15
N ALA A 146 -13.65 31.47 8.21
CA ALA A 146 -12.77 31.50 9.39
C ALA A 146 -12.71 30.14 10.10
N ALA A 147 -13.84 29.47 10.31
CA ALA A 147 -13.90 28.14 10.92
C ALA A 147 -13.15 27.08 10.10
N ILE A 148 -13.24 27.15 8.77
CA ILE A 148 -12.49 26.27 7.85
C ILE A 148 -10.98 26.53 7.98
N ASN A 149 -10.55 27.80 7.87
CA ASN A 149 -9.13 28.14 7.93
C ASN A 149 -8.48 27.89 9.31
N ALA A 150 -9.28 27.89 10.40
CA ALA A 150 -8.80 27.53 11.72
C ALA A 150 -8.34 26.05 11.80
N LYS A 151 -8.89 25.17 10.95
CA LYS A 151 -8.46 23.77 10.83
C LYS A 151 -7.31 23.65 9.84
N THR A 152 -6.11 23.89 10.33
CA THR A 152 -4.89 23.90 9.51
C THR A 152 -4.57 22.59 8.79
N THR A 153 -5.14 21.46 9.23
CA THR A 153 -5.00 20.13 8.62
C THR A 153 -5.87 19.90 7.39
N LEU A 154 -6.87 20.76 7.13
CA LEU A 154 -7.73 20.60 5.96
C LEU A 154 -6.95 20.82 4.64
N PRO A 155 -7.27 20.08 3.58
CA PRO A 155 -6.63 20.20 2.27
C PRO A 155 -7.10 21.39 1.43
N VAL A 156 -7.83 22.33 2.04
CA VAL A 156 -8.37 23.53 1.36
C VAL A 156 -8.06 24.79 2.16
N THR A 157 -8.06 25.92 1.45
CA THR A 157 -8.18 27.26 2.02
C THR A 157 -9.54 27.84 1.64
N ALA A 158 -10.11 28.66 2.51
CA ALA A 158 -11.41 29.28 2.30
C ALA A 158 -11.30 30.81 2.23
N SER A 159 -12.02 31.42 1.28
CA SER A 159 -12.20 32.86 1.18
C SER A 159 -13.67 33.19 1.04
N ALA A 160 -14.18 34.14 1.84
CA ALA A 160 -15.57 34.56 1.80
C ALA A 160 -15.70 35.88 1.02
N THR A 161 -16.66 35.94 0.09
CA THR A 161 -17.08 37.16 -0.59
C THR A 161 -18.59 37.21 -0.56
N THR A 162 -19.16 38.26 0.05
CA THR A 162 -20.61 38.41 0.24
C THR A 162 -21.26 37.16 0.83
N ASP A 163 -22.02 36.40 0.04
CA ASP A 163 -22.76 35.21 0.40
C ASP A 163 -22.03 33.89 0.08
N THR A 164 -20.86 33.95 -0.56
CA THR A 164 -20.20 32.80 -1.14
C THR A 164 -18.83 32.57 -0.49
N VAL A 165 -18.61 31.36 0.01
CA VAL A 165 -17.30 30.87 0.45
C VAL A 165 -16.68 30.08 -0.69
N THR A 166 -15.57 30.58 -1.23
CA THR A 166 -14.76 29.86 -2.23
C THR A 166 -13.72 29.01 -1.51
N LEU A 167 -13.70 27.73 -1.82
CA LEU A 167 -12.70 26.77 -1.35
C LEU A 167 -11.71 26.52 -2.48
N THR A 168 -10.42 26.60 -2.14
CA THR A 168 -9.32 26.31 -3.06
C THR A 168 -8.47 25.21 -2.46
N ALA A 169 -8.23 24.13 -3.22
CA ALA A 169 -7.33 23.06 -2.80
C ALA A 169 -5.94 23.63 -2.52
N LYS A 170 -5.31 23.19 -1.43
CA LYS A 170 -3.95 23.63 -1.07
C LYS A 170 -2.91 23.08 -2.04
N ASN A 171 -3.03 21.79 -2.34
CA ASN A 171 -2.24 21.13 -3.37
C ASN A 171 -2.86 21.39 -4.76
N LEU A 172 -2.00 21.63 -5.74
CA LEU A 172 -2.39 21.71 -7.14
C LEU A 172 -2.74 20.32 -7.69
N GLY A 173 -3.42 20.27 -8.84
CA GLY A 173 -3.63 19.04 -9.58
C GLY A 173 -5.05 18.48 -9.55
N ALA A 174 -5.28 17.49 -10.41
CA ALA A 174 -6.57 16.82 -10.58
C ALA A 174 -7.03 16.06 -9.33
N THR A 175 -6.09 15.66 -8.48
CA THR A 175 -6.37 15.02 -7.19
C THR A 175 -7.29 15.88 -6.32
N GLY A 176 -7.16 17.21 -6.36
CA GLY A 176 -8.03 18.14 -5.61
C GLY A 176 -9.51 18.08 -5.99
N ASN A 177 -9.86 17.57 -7.18
CA ASN A 177 -11.26 17.41 -7.60
C ASN A 177 -12.02 16.38 -6.75
N GLY A 178 -11.29 15.44 -6.12
CA GLY A 178 -11.87 14.43 -5.23
C GLY A 178 -12.12 14.92 -3.80
N ILE A 179 -11.88 16.20 -3.49
CA ILE A 179 -12.18 16.76 -2.17
C ILE A 179 -13.69 16.91 -2.04
N ASP A 180 -14.27 16.04 -1.23
CA ASP A 180 -15.69 16.05 -0.93
C ASP A 180 -16.08 17.22 -0.02
N ILE A 181 -17.21 17.86 -0.33
CA ILE A 181 -17.84 18.90 0.47
C ILE A 181 -19.31 18.50 0.64
N ARG A 182 -19.74 18.23 1.87
CA ARG A 182 -21.14 17.85 2.14
C ARG A 182 -21.63 18.33 3.50
N LEU A 183 -22.95 18.33 3.67
CA LEU A 183 -23.59 18.67 4.94
C LEU A 183 -24.17 17.41 5.58
N ASN A 184 -24.18 17.40 6.91
CA ASN A 184 -24.93 16.46 7.74
C ASN A 184 -24.70 14.98 7.35
N PHE A 185 -23.45 14.57 7.18
CA PHE A 185 -23.09 13.20 6.77
C PHE A 185 -23.65 12.13 7.73
N LEU A 186 -23.72 12.40 9.03
CA LEU A 186 -24.29 11.48 10.02
C LEU A 186 -25.83 11.58 10.13
N GLY A 187 -26.42 12.57 9.45
CA GLY A 187 -27.86 12.81 9.39
C GLY A 187 -28.53 12.97 10.76
N LEU A 188 -29.85 12.78 10.77
CA LEU A 188 -30.66 12.82 11.99
C LEU A 188 -30.17 11.85 13.09
N PRO A 189 -29.73 10.60 12.77
CA PRO A 189 -29.17 9.70 13.79
C PRO A 189 -27.93 10.27 14.50
N GLY A 190 -27.11 11.05 13.79
CA GLY A 190 -25.97 11.78 14.36
C GLY A 190 -26.31 13.14 14.97
N GLY A 191 -27.60 13.51 15.05
CA GLY A 191 -28.05 14.82 15.51
C GLY A 191 -27.72 15.95 14.54
N GLU A 192 -27.50 15.64 13.25
CA GLU A 192 -27.12 16.60 12.22
C GLU A 192 -28.33 16.95 11.35
N SER A 193 -28.69 18.23 11.36
CA SER A 193 -29.72 18.77 10.47
C SER A 193 -29.39 20.22 10.15
N THR A 194 -29.71 20.64 8.94
CA THR A 194 -29.54 22.04 8.55
C THR A 194 -30.51 22.90 9.38
N PRO A 195 -30.03 23.98 10.03
CA PRO A 195 -30.87 24.91 10.78
C PRO A 195 -32.10 25.39 9.98
N ALA A 196 -33.23 25.56 10.66
CA ALA A 196 -34.46 26.02 10.03
C ALA A 196 -34.24 27.35 9.29
N GLY A 197 -34.73 27.43 8.05
CA GLY A 197 -34.62 28.62 7.21
C GLY A 197 -33.26 28.82 6.52
N LEU A 198 -32.20 28.14 6.96
CA LEU A 198 -30.87 28.21 6.34
C LEU A 198 -30.81 27.28 5.12
N GLU A 199 -30.37 27.83 4.00
CA GLU A 199 -30.07 27.08 2.78
C GLU A 199 -28.62 27.30 2.38
N LEU A 200 -27.91 26.20 2.11
CA LEU A 200 -26.52 26.19 1.67
C LEU A 200 -26.44 25.42 0.35
N THR A 201 -26.00 26.10 -0.71
CA THR A 201 -25.76 25.47 -2.01
C THR A 201 -24.28 25.14 -2.14
N ILE A 202 -23.97 23.86 -2.35
CA ILE A 202 -22.58 23.38 -2.51
C ILE A 202 -22.29 23.13 -3.97
N THR A 203 -21.24 23.75 -4.47
CA THR A 203 -20.61 23.39 -5.75
C THR A 203 -19.38 22.54 -5.44
N ALA A 204 -19.38 21.31 -5.96
CA ALA A 204 -18.28 20.37 -5.76
C ALA A 204 -16.95 20.92 -6.29
N MET A 205 -15.84 20.43 -5.72
CA MET A 205 -14.50 20.78 -6.16
C MET A 205 -14.27 20.30 -7.60
N SER A 206 -13.77 21.18 -8.47
CA SER A 206 -13.54 20.88 -9.88
C SER A 206 -12.41 21.73 -10.46
N ASN A 207 -12.08 21.49 -11.73
CA ASN A 207 -11.08 22.25 -12.50
C ASN A 207 -9.63 22.15 -12.00
N GLY A 208 -9.33 21.23 -11.09
CA GLY A 208 -7.95 20.82 -10.81
C GLY A 208 -7.39 20.06 -12.01
N VAL A 209 -6.18 20.42 -12.45
CA VAL A 209 -5.55 19.89 -13.67
C VAL A 209 -4.10 19.53 -13.39
N GLY A 210 -3.65 18.41 -13.96
CA GLY A 210 -2.27 17.93 -13.85
C GLY A 210 -2.02 17.07 -12.61
N ALA A 211 -0.81 16.53 -12.54
CA ALA A 211 -0.26 15.79 -11.39
C ALA A 211 1.24 16.11 -11.32
N PRO A 212 1.87 16.07 -10.13
CA PRO A 212 3.31 16.27 -10.02
C PRO A 212 4.10 15.22 -10.80
N ASP A 213 5.25 15.59 -11.37
CA ASP A 213 6.17 14.61 -11.94
C ASP A 213 6.83 13.78 -10.82
N ILE A 214 6.64 12.46 -10.89
CA ILE A 214 7.13 11.51 -9.90
C ILE A 214 8.49 10.93 -10.33
N THR A 215 8.87 11.04 -11.60
CA THR A 215 9.99 10.32 -12.22
C THR A 215 11.33 10.67 -11.56
N GLY A 216 11.66 11.96 -11.50
CA GLY A 216 12.92 12.43 -10.90
C GLY A 216 13.01 12.10 -9.41
N ALA A 217 11.89 12.20 -8.69
CA ALA A 217 11.83 11.89 -7.27
C ALA A 217 12.06 10.40 -6.98
N LEU A 218 11.51 9.49 -7.81
CA LEU A 218 11.74 8.05 -7.66
C LEU A 218 13.20 7.66 -7.90
N ALA A 219 13.89 8.32 -8.83
CA ALA A 219 15.32 8.10 -9.07
C ALA A 219 16.17 8.41 -7.83
N ASN A 220 15.76 9.37 -7.00
CA ASN A 220 16.45 9.75 -5.77
C ASN A 220 16.28 8.74 -4.62
N LEU A 221 15.42 7.73 -4.77
CA LEU A 221 15.29 6.65 -3.79
C LEU A 221 16.50 5.70 -3.80
N GLN A 222 17.29 5.69 -4.89
CA GLN A 222 18.49 4.87 -5.06
C GLN A 222 18.26 3.41 -4.65
N ASP A 223 19.20 2.80 -3.91
CA ASP A 223 19.15 1.40 -3.48
C ASP A 223 18.37 1.19 -2.16
N ARG A 224 17.68 2.21 -1.66
CA ARG A 224 16.88 2.08 -0.43
C ARG A 224 15.63 1.27 -0.71
N THR A 225 15.37 0.24 0.10
CA THR A 225 14.20 -0.65 -0.04
C THR A 225 12.92 0.00 0.49
N PHE A 226 11.82 -0.18 -0.24
CA PHE A 226 10.47 0.24 0.16
C PHE A 226 9.49 -0.85 -0.26
N ASP A 227 8.87 -1.49 0.72
CA ASP A 227 7.98 -2.63 0.51
C ASP A 227 6.55 -2.16 0.21
N PHE A 228 6.14 -1.08 0.87
CA PHE A 228 4.81 -0.50 0.77
C PHE A 228 4.92 0.92 0.21
N ILE A 229 4.51 1.13 -1.04
CA ILE A 229 4.62 2.44 -1.71
C ILE A 229 3.22 2.98 -1.95
N ILE A 230 2.84 4.02 -1.20
CA ILE A 230 1.54 4.68 -1.37
C ILE A 230 1.69 5.73 -2.48
N ASN A 231 0.92 5.55 -3.56
CA ASN A 231 0.79 6.49 -4.66
C ASN A 231 -0.65 7.08 -4.68
N PRO A 232 -0.83 8.39 -4.46
CA PRO A 232 -2.16 9.01 -4.46
C PRO A 232 -2.67 9.40 -5.86
N TYR A 233 -1.85 9.24 -6.91
CA TYR A 233 -2.16 9.69 -8.27
C TYR A 233 -2.63 8.52 -9.13
N ASP A 234 -3.88 8.55 -9.57
CA ASP A 234 -4.53 7.49 -10.36
C ASP A 234 -4.62 7.81 -11.86
N ASP A 235 -3.92 8.85 -12.33
CA ASP A 235 -3.80 9.17 -13.75
C ASP A 235 -2.84 8.21 -14.47
N THR A 236 -3.07 7.99 -15.77
CA THR A 236 -2.30 7.03 -16.56
C THR A 236 -0.81 7.35 -16.60
N THR A 237 -0.42 8.63 -16.59
CA THR A 237 0.99 9.02 -16.65
C THR A 237 1.70 8.61 -15.36
N SER A 238 1.17 8.98 -14.21
CA SER A 238 1.71 8.60 -12.89
C SER A 238 1.77 7.09 -12.71
N LEU A 239 0.71 6.38 -13.08
CA LEU A 239 0.66 4.91 -12.96
C LEU A 239 1.63 4.21 -13.94
N ASN A 240 1.92 4.81 -15.10
CA ASN A 240 2.94 4.27 -16.01
C ASN A 240 4.36 4.46 -15.46
N VAL A 241 4.63 5.62 -14.84
CA VAL A 241 5.91 5.85 -14.14
C VAL A 241 6.11 4.82 -13.02
N MET A 242 5.07 4.53 -12.23
CA MET A 242 5.13 3.48 -11.20
C MET A 242 5.37 2.09 -11.79
N LYS A 243 4.73 1.75 -12.92
CA LYS A 243 4.94 0.50 -13.64
C LYS A 243 6.39 0.35 -14.13
N GLU A 244 6.97 1.39 -14.70
CA GLU A 244 8.37 1.38 -15.13
C GLU A 244 9.33 1.25 -13.93
N PHE A 245 9.07 2.02 -12.87
CA PHE A 245 9.87 2.00 -11.64
C PHE A 245 9.91 0.62 -10.97
N LEU A 246 8.79 -0.10 -10.94
CA LEU A 246 8.68 -1.45 -10.34
C LEU A 246 8.91 -2.60 -11.34
N SER A 247 9.21 -2.33 -12.61
CA SER A 247 9.36 -3.36 -13.65
C SER A 247 10.40 -4.43 -13.33
N ASP A 248 10.13 -5.68 -13.75
CA ASP A 248 11.04 -6.83 -13.67
C ASP A 248 12.19 -6.80 -14.69
N THR A 249 12.15 -5.90 -15.67
CA THR A 249 13.18 -5.81 -16.73
C THR A 249 14.28 -4.82 -16.39
N GLY A 250 13.91 -3.59 -16.04
CA GLY A 250 14.85 -2.50 -15.73
C GLY A 250 14.48 -1.69 -14.50
N GLY A 251 13.38 -2.05 -13.84
CA GLY A 251 12.93 -1.41 -12.61
C GLY A 251 13.47 -2.13 -11.38
N ARG A 252 12.81 -1.91 -10.25
CA ARG A 252 13.27 -2.40 -8.95
C ARG A 252 13.17 -3.91 -8.77
N TRP A 253 12.28 -4.58 -9.49
CA TRP A 253 12.16 -6.04 -9.49
C TRP A 253 13.16 -6.72 -10.42
N ALA A 254 13.93 -5.96 -11.19
CA ALA A 254 14.95 -6.51 -12.07
C ALA A 254 16.00 -7.34 -11.31
N TRP A 255 16.54 -8.34 -12.01
CA TRP A 255 17.46 -9.33 -11.46
C TRP A 255 18.75 -8.73 -10.86
N ASP A 256 19.17 -7.54 -11.32
CA ASP A 256 20.35 -6.82 -10.84
C ASP A 256 20.03 -5.90 -9.65
N LYS A 257 18.79 -5.41 -9.55
CA LYS A 257 18.35 -4.51 -8.46
C LYS A 257 17.82 -5.28 -7.26
N GLN A 258 16.84 -6.15 -7.48
CA GLN A 258 16.22 -6.99 -6.43
C GLN A 258 15.70 -6.15 -5.24
N LEU A 259 15.21 -4.94 -5.52
CA LEU A 259 14.68 -3.95 -4.57
C LEU A 259 13.14 -4.02 -4.52
N TYR A 260 12.62 -5.18 -4.16
CA TYR A 260 11.18 -5.47 -4.20
C TYR A 260 10.32 -4.47 -3.42
N GLY A 261 9.10 -4.24 -3.93
CA GLY A 261 8.07 -3.39 -3.36
C GLY A 261 6.80 -3.40 -4.20
N HIS A 262 5.70 -2.88 -3.64
CA HIS A 262 4.39 -2.84 -4.29
C HIS A 262 3.77 -1.44 -4.21
N SER A 263 3.13 -0.99 -5.29
CA SER A 263 2.42 0.30 -5.32
C SER A 263 0.94 0.14 -4.95
N PHE A 264 0.49 0.97 -4.03
CA PHE A 264 -0.88 1.01 -3.53
C PHE A 264 -1.51 2.36 -3.85
N GLY A 265 -2.66 2.35 -4.53
CA GLY A 265 -3.43 3.54 -4.85
C GLY A 265 -4.93 3.33 -4.68
N THR A 266 -5.69 4.41 -4.81
CA THR A 266 -7.15 4.39 -4.78
C THR A 266 -7.64 5.14 -6.00
N THR A 267 -8.60 4.57 -6.72
CA THR A 267 -9.32 5.28 -7.76
C THR A 267 -10.76 5.51 -7.35
N THR A 268 -11.31 6.66 -7.73
CA THR A 268 -12.68 7.04 -7.37
C THR A 268 -13.55 7.18 -8.60
N GLY A 269 -14.83 6.83 -8.43
CA GLY A 269 -15.82 6.94 -9.49
C GLY A 269 -17.01 6.02 -9.30
N THR A 270 -17.96 6.15 -10.23
CA THR A 270 -19.06 5.19 -10.41
C THR A 270 -18.53 3.84 -10.88
N TYR A 271 -19.34 2.78 -10.75
CA TYR A 271 -19.01 1.42 -11.21
C TYR A 271 -18.45 1.40 -12.65
N ALA A 272 -19.11 2.07 -13.58
CA ALA A 272 -18.67 2.12 -14.99
C ALA A 272 -17.32 2.85 -15.18
N GLN A 273 -17.09 3.93 -14.44
CA GLN A 273 -15.83 4.69 -14.50
C GLN A 273 -14.67 3.87 -13.94
N LEU A 274 -14.89 3.15 -12.85
CA LEU A 274 -13.89 2.28 -12.24
C LEU A 274 -13.53 1.11 -13.16
N GLY A 275 -14.52 0.43 -13.73
CA GLY A 275 -14.27 -0.65 -14.70
C GLY A 275 -13.47 -0.18 -15.91
N THR A 276 -13.83 0.96 -16.48
CA THR A 276 -13.08 1.57 -17.61
C THR A 276 -11.63 1.88 -17.24
N LYS A 277 -11.38 2.40 -16.03
CA LYS A 277 -10.02 2.69 -15.56
C LYS A 277 -9.21 1.40 -15.36
N GLY A 278 -9.81 0.38 -14.76
CA GLY A 278 -9.16 -0.90 -14.49
C GLY A 278 -8.73 -1.64 -15.76
N GLU A 279 -9.58 -1.63 -16.80
CA GLU A 279 -9.29 -2.26 -18.10
C GLU A 279 -8.10 -1.63 -18.85
N LEU A 280 -7.72 -0.39 -18.51
CA LEU A 280 -6.53 0.28 -19.05
C LEU A 280 -5.23 -0.15 -18.35
N ARG A 281 -5.31 -1.00 -17.32
CA ARG A 281 -4.17 -1.45 -16.52
C ARG A 281 -3.89 -2.94 -16.73
N ASN A 282 -2.60 -3.27 -16.67
CA ASN A 282 -2.11 -4.64 -16.62
C ASN A 282 -0.70 -4.59 -16.01
N ASN A 283 -0.63 -4.63 -14.68
CA ASN A 283 0.60 -4.54 -13.91
C ASN A 283 0.50 -5.36 -12.61
N GLN A 284 1.44 -6.28 -12.42
CA GLN A 284 1.52 -7.12 -11.22
C GLN A 284 1.96 -6.32 -9.98
N HIS A 285 2.69 -5.20 -10.14
CA HIS A 285 3.26 -4.46 -9.01
C HIS A 285 2.42 -3.26 -8.53
N GLU A 286 1.13 -3.24 -8.87
CA GLU A 286 0.21 -2.13 -8.55
C GLU A 286 -1.16 -2.66 -8.15
N THR A 287 -1.73 -2.08 -7.08
CA THR A 287 -3.09 -2.32 -6.60
C THR A 287 -3.86 -1.00 -6.55
N LEU A 288 -5.08 -1.01 -7.10
CA LEU A 288 -6.01 0.12 -7.05
C LEU A 288 -7.30 -0.28 -6.35
N LEU A 289 -7.63 0.37 -5.23
CA LEU A 289 -8.90 0.21 -4.54
C LEU A 289 -9.97 1.11 -5.18
N GLY A 290 -11.13 0.57 -5.52
CA GLY A 290 -12.24 1.32 -6.12
C GLY A 290 -13.20 1.89 -5.07
N VAL A 291 -13.38 3.21 -5.03
CA VAL A 291 -14.25 3.88 -4.03
C VAL A 291 -15.22 4.85 -4.71
N ASN A 292 -16.51 4.74 -4.40
CA ASN A 292 -17.54 5.66 -4.90
C ASN A 292 -17.97 6.65 -3.81
N LYS A 293 -17.89 7.96 -4.09
CA LYS A 293 -18.43 9.06 -3.25
C LYS A 293 -18.16 8.97 -1.73
N SER A 294 -17.01 8.44 -1.33
CA SER A 294 -16.56 8.53 0.06
C SER A 294 -16.35 10.00 0.47
N PRO A 295 -16.72 10.40 1.70
CA PRO A 295 -16.34 11.72 2.23
C PRO A 295 -14.83 11.87 2.40
N SER A 296 -14.12 10.79 2.71
CA SER A 296 -12.66 10.79 2.81
C SER A 296 -12.02 10.77 1.42
N PRO A 297 -10.95 11.55 1.20
CA PRO A 297 -10.30 11.65 -0.11
C PRO A 297 -9.48 10.40 -0.48
N SER A 298 -9.23 10.20 -1.78
CA SER A 298 -8.56 9.00 -2.32
C SER A 298 -7.15 8.77 -1.75
N TRP A 299 -6.38 9.82 -1.47
CA TRP A 299 -5.06 9.69 -0.86
C TRP A 299 -5.14 9.17 0.57
N ALA A 300 -6.13 9.61 1.35
CA ALA A 300 -6.34 9.11 2.70
C ALA A 300 -6.73 7.61 2.67
N TRP A 301 -7.56 7.21 1.72
CA TRP A 301 -7.86 5.80 1.46
C TRP A 301 -6.60 4.99 1.15
N SER A 302 -5.82 5.46 0.17
CA SER A 302 -4.59 4.80 -0.26
C SER A 302 -3.64 4.55 0.91
N ALA A 303 -3.49 5.52 1.79
CA ALA A 303 -2.65 5.37 2.98
C ALA A 303 -3.28 4.50 4.08
N ALA A 304 -4.58 4.62 4.33
CA ALA A 304 -5.27 3.89 5.38
C ALA A 304 -5.29 2.37 5.14
N TYR A 305 -5.75 1.94 3.96
CA TYR A 305 -5.85 0.50 3.68
C TYR A 305 -4.46 -0.12 3.50
N THR A 306 -3.48 0.63 2.99
CA THR A 306 -2.09 0.17 2.94
C THR A 306 -1.52 0.00 4.33
N GLY A 307 -1.82 0.90 5.28
CA GLY A 307 -1.41 0.73 6.68
C GLY A 307 -1.99 -0.55 7.30
N ALA A 308 -3.28 -0.83 7.07
CA ALA A 308 -3.93 -2.06 7.55
C ALA A 308 -3.30 -3.31 6.91
N ALA A 309 -3.08 -3.30 5.60
CA ALA A 309 -2.44 -4.39 4.86
C ALA A 309 -0.99 -4.61 5.31
N ALA A 310 -0.21 -3.53 5.46
CA ALA A 310 1.20 -3.60 5.80
C ALA A 310 1.46 -4.27 7.15
N VAL A 311 0.64 -4.00 8.17
CA VAL A 311 0.76 -4.68 9.47
C VAL A 311 0.56 -6.19 9.31
N SER A 312 -0.44 -6.61 8.54
CA SER A 312 -0.70 -8.04 8.30
C SER A 312 0.42 -8.67 7.48
N LEU A 313 0.83 -8.05 6.37
CA LEU A 313 1.85 -8.57 5.45
C LEU A 313 3.25 -8.62 6.07
N ARG A 314 3.57 -7.71 7.01
CA ARG A 314 4.82 -7.80 7.79
C ARG A 314 4.83 -8.98 8.76
N ASN A 315 3.67 -9.32 9.31
CA ASN A 315 3.54 -10.45 10.23
C ASN A 315 3.53 -11.78 9.48
N ASP A 316 2.74 -11.86 8.40
CA ASP A 316 2.61 -13.02 7.54
C ASP A 316 2.24 -12.59 6.10
N PRO A 317 3.17 -12.67 5.13
CA PRO A 317 2.92 -12.27 3.75
C PRO A 317 1.91 -13.16 3.01
N GLY A 318 1.64 -14.39 3.50
CA GLY A 318 0.73 -15.34 2.87
C GLY A 318 -0.67 -15.32 3.49
N ARG A 319 -0.89 -14.59 4.58
CA ARG A 319 -2.19 -14.51 5.23
C ARG A 319 -3.15 -13.63 4.43
N PRO A 320 -4.37 -14.11 4.10
CA PRO A 320 -5.34 -13.31 3.36
C PRO A 320 -5.67 -12.00 4.08
N LEU A 321 -5.75 -10.90 3.32
CA LEU A 321 -6.02 -9.57 3.88
C LEU A 321 -7.52 -9.25 4.07
N GLN A 322 -8.39 -10.16 3.67
CA GLN A 322 -9.84 -10.02 3.86
C GLN A 322 -10.19 -9.80 5.34
N SER A 323 -11.25 -9.04 5.60
CA SER A 323 -11.77 -8.67 6.92
C SER A 323 -10.94 -7.68 7.75
N LEU A 324 -9.76 -7.26 7.28
CA LEU A 324 -8.97 -6.24 7.97
C LEU A 324 -9.72 -4.90 7.99
N ALA A 325 -9.91 -4.35 9.19
CA ALA A 325 -10.58 -3.07 9.36
C ALA A 325 -9.66 -1.92 8.92
N VAL A 326 -10.19 -1.00 8.12
CA VAL A 326 -9.46 0.17 7.61
C VAL A 326 -9.85 1.38 8.44
N GLN A 327 -8.94 1.82 9.30
CA GLN A 327 -9.14 2.98 10.18
C GLN A 327 -8.77 4.28 9.47
N GLY A 328 -9.48 5.36 9.78
CA GLY A 328 -9.12 6.70 9.31
C GLY A 328 -9.81 7.16 8.02
N VAL A 329 -10.75 6.37 7.51
CA VAL A 329 -11.59 6.73 6.36
C VAL A 329 -13.07 6.60 6.72
N LEU A 330 -13.89 7.36 6.03
CA LEU A 330 -15.35 7.29 6.13
C LEU A 330 -15.91 6.50 4.95
N ALA A 331 -16.81 5.57 5.26
CA ALA A 331 -17.50 4.78 4.25
C ALA A 331 -18.42 5.66 3.38
N PRO A 332 -18.68 5.26 2.12
CA PRO A 332 -19.77 5.81 1.34
C PRO A 332 -21.13 5.58 2.01
N GLU A 333 -22.09 6.45 1.69
CA GLU A 333 -23.49 6.27 2.06
C GLU A 333 -24.05 4.99 1.45
N LEU A 334 -25.04 4.37 2.10
CA LEU A 334 -25.54 3.04 1.73
C LEU A 334 -25.93 2.92 0.25
N GLN A 335 -26.55 3.96 -0.31
CA GLN A 335 -26.99 4.01 -1.72
C GLN A 335 -25.85 4.08 -2.74
N ASP A 336 -24.64 4.47 -2.32
CA ASP A 336 -23.48 4.62 -3.20
C ASP A 336 -22.50 3.44 -3.04
N ARG A 337 -22.80 2.47 -2.16
CA ARG A 337 -22.01 1.25 -1.97
C ARG A 337 -22.28 0.25 -3.09
N PHE A 338 -21.22 -0.40 -3.57
CA PHE A 338 -21.34 -1.38 -4.64
C PHE A 338 -22.00 -2.69 -4.16
N GLU A 339 -22.89 -3.22 -4.98
CA GLU A 339 -23.49 -4.54 -4.77
C GLU A 339 -22.51 -5.67 -5.08
N LEU A 340 -22.82 -6.90 -4.65
CA LEU A 340 -21.93 -8.05 -4.84
C LEU A 340 -21.56 -8.28 -6.32
N THR A 341 -22.53 -8.16 -7.23
CA THR A 341 -22.29 -8.33 -8.67
C THR A 341 -21.33 -7.26 -9.21
N GLU A 342 -21.51 -6.01 -8.79
CA GLU A 342 -20.62 -4.91 -9.19
C GLU A 342 -19.21 -5.13 -8.65
N ARG A 343 -19.07 -5.48 -7.36
CA ARG A 343 -17.77 -5.78 -6.74
C ARG A 343 -17.07 -6.95 -7.42
N ASN A 344 -17.78 -8.04 -7.71
CA ASN A 344 -17.22 -9.16 -8.43
C ASN A 344 -16.71 -8.75 -9.82
N ASN A 345 -17.49 -7.97 -10.57
CA ASN A 345 -17.07 -7.50 -11.88
C ASN A 345 -15.88 -6.52 -11.80
N LEU A 346 -15.80 -5.69 -10.77
CA LEU A 346 -14.66 -4.81 -10.54
C LEU A 346 -13.37 -5.60 -10.34
N LEU A 347 -13.41 -6.71 -9.61
CA LEU A 347 -12.26 -7.60 -9.44
C LEU A 347 -11.76 -8.16 -10.78
N TYR A 348 -12.68 -8.55 -11.68
CA TYR A 348 -12.30 -8.99 -13.04
C TYR A 348 -11.72 -7.86 -13.91
N SER A 349 -12.02 -6.60 -13.60
CA SER A 349 -11.44 -5.43 -14.28
C SER A 349 -10.13 -4.94 -13.65
N GLY A 350 -9.59 -5.64 -12.64
CA GLY A 350 -8.34 -5.24 -11.95
C GLY A 350 -8.53 -4.15 -10.88
N ILE A 351 -9.75 -3.98 -10.36
CA ILE A 351 -10.06 -3.03 -9.28
C ILE A 351 -10.39 -3.79 -7.99
N SER A 352 -9.65 -3.49 -6.93
CA SER A 352 -9.84 -4.06 -5.60
C SER A 352 -11.08 -3.52 -4.90
N THR A 353 -11.63 -4.30 -3.96
CA THR A 353 -12.93 -4.02 -3.33
C THR A 353 -12.88 -4.06 -1.80
N PHE A 354 -13.92 -3.49 -1.18
CA PHE A 354 -14.09 -3.42 0.26
C PHE A 354 -15.56 -3.65 0.63
N THR A 355 -15.80 -4.02 1.89
CA THR A 355 -17.13 -4.09 2.50
C THR A 355 -17.28 -3.05 3.61
N VAL A 356 -18.52 -2.77 4.00
CA VAL A 356 -18.83 -1.87 5.11
C VAL A 356 -19.77 -2.59 6.06
N ASP A 357 -19.38 -2.69 7.33
CA ASP A 357 -20.19 -3.28 8.40
C ASP A 357 -21.38 -2.35 8.77
N ASP A 358 -22.35 -2.86 9.52
CA ASP A 358 -23.54 -2.10 9.95
C ASP A 358 -23.20 -0.86 10.79
N ASP A 359 -22.06 -0.89 11.50
CA ASP A 359 -21.54 0.24 12.30
C ASP A 359 -20.77 1.27 11.47
N GLY A 360 -20.64 1.05 10.15
CA GLY A 360 -19.89 1.90 9.24
C GLY A 360 -18.40 1.55 9.12
N THR A 361 -17.92 0.50 9.80
CA THR A 361 -16.52 0.05 9.70
C THR A 361 -16.24 -0.47 8.29
N VAL A 362 -15.23 0.12 7.65
CA VAL A 362 -14.71 -0.35 6.37
C VAL A 362 -13.80 -1.56 6.58
N ARG A 363 -13.97 -2.61 5.79
CA ARG A 363 -13.09 -3.77 5.76
C ARG A 363 -12.59 -4.08 4.36
N ILE A 364 -11.34 -4.51 4.27
CA ILE A 364 -10.80 -5.08 3.04
C ILE A 364 -11.61 -6.33 2.67
N GLU A 365 -12.10 -6.41 1.43
CA GLU A 365 -12.77 -7.59 0.88
C GLU A 365 -11.75 -8.42 0.09
N ASN A 366 -11.23 -7.86 -1.00
CA ASN A 366 -10.13 -8.45 -1.75
C ASN A 366 -9.22 -7.36 -2.33
N LEU A 367 -7.92 -7.47 -2.06
CA LEU A 367 -6.89 -6.63 -2.65
C LEU A 367 -6.14 -7.42 -3.71
N ILE A 368 -6.38 -7.05 -4.95
CA ILE A 368 -5.78 -7.65 -6.13
C ILE A 368 -4.79 -6.69 -6.78
N THR A 369 -3.90 -7.22 -7.60
CA THR A 369 -3.09 -6.42 -8.51
C THR A 369 -3.92 -6.03 -9.73
N THR A 370 -3.43 -5.10 -10.54
CA THR A 370 -4.07 -4.77 -11.82
C THR A 370 -3.76 -5.78 -12.94
N TYR A 371 -3.02 -6.87 -12.65
CA TYR A 371 -2.66 -7.90 -13.61
C TYR A 371 -3.87 -8.74 -14.03
N GLN A 372 -4.09 -8.86 -15.34
CA GLN A 372 -5.25 -9.54 -15.92
C GLN A 372 -4.89 -10.42 -17.11
N LYS A 373 -3.79 -10.12 -17.81
CA LYS A 373 -3.44 -10.76 -19.10
C LYS A 373 -1.95 -11.07 -19.18
N ASN A 374 -1.63 -12.20 -19.82
CA ASN A 374 -0.26 -12.54 -20.17
C ASN A 374 0.27 -11.68 -21.35
N SER A 375 1.50 -11.95 -21.79
CA SER A 375 2.15 -11.22 -22.89
C SER A 375 1.48 -11.38 -24.26
N TYR A 376 0.65 -12.42 -24.45
CA TYR A 376 -0.14 -12.65 -25.66
C TYR A 376 -1.53 -12.02 -25.59
N GLY A 377 -1.91 -11.47 -24.43
CA GLY A 377 -3.22 -10.84 -24.21
C GLY A 377 -4.31 -11.80 -23.75
N ASP A 378 -3.98 -13.07 -23.48
CA ASP A 378 -4.90 -14.05 -22.91
C ASP A 378 -5.05 -13.83 -21.40
N ALA A 379 -6.22 -14.18 -20.86
CA ALA A 379 -6.50 -14.07 -19.43
C ALA A 379 -5.50 -14.90 -18.61
N ASP A 380 -4.95 -14.28 -17.57
CA ASP A 380 -3.93 -14.87 -16.70
C ASP A 380 -4.07 -14.30 -15.28
N ASP A 381 -4.19 -15.18 -14.29
CA ASP A 381 -4.40 -14.87 -12.88
C ASP A 381 -3.15 -15.11 -12.01
N SER A 382 -1.99 -15.42 -12.62
CA SER A 382 -0.76 -15.80 -11.92
C SER A 382 -0.29 -14.77 -10.87
N TYR A 383 -0.57 -13.48 -11.11
CA TYR A 383 -0.26 -12.38 -10.19
C TYR A 383 -1.50 -11.62 -9.72
N LEU A 384 -2.68 -12.23 -9.81
CA LEU A 384 -3.94 -11.56 -9.42
C LEU A 384 -3.90 -11.14 -7.95
N GLU A 385 -3.51 -12.06 -7.07
CA GLU A 385 -3.52 -11.85 -5.62
C GLU A 385 -2.22 -11.21 -5.15
N MET A 386 -2.31 -10.15 -4.33
CA MET A 386 -1.11 -9.44 -3.89
C MET A 386 -0.24 -10.28 -2.95
N GLU A 387 -0.86 -11.14 -2.14
CA GLU A 387 -0.20 -12.05 -1.21
C GLU A 387 0.79 -12.97 -1.94
N THR A 388 0.54 -13.31 -3.21
CA THR A 388 1.46 -14.10 -4.04
C THR A 388 2.79 -13.36 -4.22
N LEU A 389 2.77 -12.08 -4.57
CA LEU A 389 4.00 -11.29 -4.74
C LEU A 389 4.72 -11.04 -3.42
N PHE A 390 3.98 -10.77 -2.33
CA PHE A 390 4.59 -10.60 -1.01
C PHE A 390 5.21 -11.90 -0.50
N SER A 391 4.59 -13.05 -0.76
CA SER A 391 5.14 -14.37 -0.43
C SER A 391 6.41 -14.66 -1.25
N LEU A 392 6.41 -14.38 -2.55
CA LEU A 392 7.60 -14.50 -3.40
C LEU A 392 8.74 -13.59 -2.93
N MET A 393 8.43 -12.34 -2.57
CA MET A 393 9.39 -11.39 -2.03
C MET A 393 10.02 -11.93 -0.73
N PHE A 394 9.20 -12.44 0.19
CA PHE A 394 9.67 -13.03 1.44
C PHE A 394 10.58 -14.23 1.20
N VAL A 395 10.12 -15.22 0.43
CA VAL A 395 10.89 -16.44 0.10
C VAL A 395 12.21 -16.07 -0.57
N THR A 396 12.21 -15.14 -1.51
CA THR A 396 13.44 -14.75 -2.22
C THR A 396 14.46 -14.07 -1.29
N ARG A 397 14.01 -13.22 -0.36
CA ARG A 397 14.88 -12.60 0.65
C ARG A 397 15.40 -13.62 1.67
N TYR A 398 14.56 -14.58 2.05
CA TYR A 398 14.94 -15.70 2.90
C TYR A 398 16.07 -16.53 2.26
N LEU A 399 15.87 -16.96 1.01
CA LEU A 399 16.86 -17.74 0.26
C LEU A 399 18.18 -16.97 0.08
N ARG A 400 18.12 -15.67 -0.25
CA ARG A 400 19.33 -14.82 -0.31
C ARG A 400 20.09 -14.83 0.99
N THR A 401 19.39 -14.69 2.12
CA THR A 401 20.01 -14.64 3.44
C THR A 401 20.68 -15.98 3.76
N ALA A 402 19.97 -17.10 3.52
CA ALA A 402 20.53 -18.44 3.71
C ALA A 402 21.82 -18.65 2.88
N VAL A 403 21.79 -18.31 1.59
CA VAL A 403 22.94 -18.49 0.69
C VAL A 403 24.11 -17.59 1.09
N THR A 404 23.87 -16.31 1.38
CA THR A 404 24.95 -15.36 1.72
C THR A 404 25.59 -15.66 3.08
N SER A 405 24.82 -16.17 4.05
CA SER A 405 25.34 -16.58 5.35
C SER A 405 26.15 -17.88 5.30
N LYS A 406 25.71 -18.88 4.51
CA LYS A 406 26.35 -20.21 4.49
C LYS A 406 27.43 -20.38 3.42
N PHE A 407 27.23 -19.78 2.25
CA PHE A 407 28.06 -20.05 1.06
C PHE A 407 28.90 -18.86 0.57
N GLY A 408 28.84 -17.70 1.24
CA GLY A 408 29.44 -16.45 0.76
C GLY A 408 30.95 -16.47 0.49
N ARG A 409 31.72 -17.39 1.08
CA ARG A 409 33.18 -17.55 0.86
C ARG A 409 33.62 -19.00 0.61
N MET A 410 32.75 -19.83 0.07
CA MET A 410 33.05 -21.24 -0.24
C MET A 410 33.66 -21.40 -1.64
N LYS A 411 34.58 -22.36 -1.82
CA LYS A 411 35.05 -22.81 -3.13
C LYS A 411 34.04 -23.78 -3.74
N LEU A 412 33.73 -23.65 -5.01
CA LEU A 412 32.86 -24.60 -5.71
C LEU A 412 33.66 -25.80 -6.21
N ALA A 413 33.23 -27.01 -5.89
CA ALA A 413 33.77 -28.25 -6.43
C ALA A 413 32.67 -29.07 -7.11
N ALA A 414 33.07 -29.91 -8.09
CA ALA A 414 32.15 -30.84 -8.73
C ALA A 414 31.70 -31.93 -7.74
N ASP A 415 30.50 -32.47 -7.95
CA ASP A 415 30.00 -33.58 -7.13
C ASP A 415 30.92 -34.81 -7.21
N GLY A 416 31.03 -35.53 -6.10
CA GLY A 416 31.94 -36.68 -5.97
C GLY A 416 33.41 -36.30 -5.69
N THR A 417 33.77 -35.01 -5.69
CA THR A 417 35.11 -34.55 -5.30
C THR A 417 35.37 -34.87 -3.83
N ARG A 418 36.49 -35.55 -3.55
CA ARG A 418 36.95 -35.79 -2.17
C ARG A 418 37.75 -34.59 -1.69
N PHE A 419 37.36 -34.02 -0.55
CA PHE A 419 38.08 -32.92 0.10
C PHE A 419 38.15 -33.15 1.61
N ALA A 420 39.11 -32.48 2.25
CA ALA A 420 39.30 -32.57 3.69
C ALA A 420 38.05 -32.05 4.45
N PRO A 421 37.57 -32.72 5.51
CA PRO A 421 36.47 -32.23 6.32
C PRO A 421 36.76 -30.84 6.89
N GLY A 422 35.79 -29.93 6.78
CA GLY A 422 35.95 -28.53 7.19
C GLY A 422 36.58 -27.61 6.12
N ALA A 423 37.05 -28.13 4.99
CA ALA A 423 37.46 -27.24 3.91
C ALA A 423 36.28 -26.35 3.48
N ALA A 424 36.55 -25.06 3.24
CA ALA A 424 35.57 -24.11 2.72
C ALA A 424 35.24 -24.45 1.25
N ILE A 425 34.54 -25.56 1.03
CA ILE A 425 34.19 -26.16 -0.26
C ILE A 425 32.72 -26.54 -0.22
N VAL A 426 32.01 -26.23 -1.30
CA VAL A 426 30.62 -26.61 -1.53
C VAL A 426 30.50 -27.30 -2.89
N THR A 427 29.56 -28.24 -3.03
CA THR A 427 29.23 -28.89 -4.31
C THR A 427 27.74 -28.69 -4.64
N PRO A 428 27.30 -28.87 -5.89
CA PRO A 428 25.89 -28.80 -6.26
C PRO A 428 24.98 -29.68 -5.38
N ASN A 429 25.39 -30.90 -5.02
CA ASN A 429 24.62 -31.74 -4.10
C ASN A 429 24.50 -31.17 -2.68
N ILE A 430 25.54 -30.50 -2.17
CA ILE A 430 25.49 -29.84 -0.86
C ILE A 430 24.50 -28.67 -0.90
N ILE A 431 24.55 -27.86 -1.97
CA ILE A 431 23.60 -26.75 -2.17
C ILE A 431 22.18 -27.29 -2.29
N LYS A 432 21.97 -28.37 -3.06
CA LYS A 432 20.66 -29.02 -3.20
C LYS A 432 20.11 -29.49 -1.86
N ALA A 433 20.92 -30.18 -1.05
CA ALA A 433 20.50 -30.64 0.27
C ALA A 433 20.15 -29.48 1.21
N ASP A 434 20.93 -28.39 1.17
CA ASP A 434 20.65 -27.18 1.94
C ASP A 434 19.34 -26.53 1.51
N GLN A 435 19.12 -26.32 0.20
CA GLN A 435 17.89 -25.72 -0.32
C GLN A 435 16.65 -26.56 0.01
N ILE A 436 16.75 -27.89 0.03
CA ILE A 436 15.66 -28.77 0.47
C ILE A 436 15.37 -28.56 1.96
N ALA A 437 16.41 -28.45 2.80
CA ALA A 437 16.23 -28.20 4.23
C ALA A 437 15.63 -26.80 4.52
N GLU A 438 16.04 -25.80 3.75
CA GLU A 438 15.47 -24.45 3.80
C GLU A 438 14.00 -24.45 3.38
N TYR A 439 13.65 -25.18 2.32
CA TYR A 439 12.26 -25.33 1.89
C TYR A 439 11.40 -26.05 2.93
N GLN A 440 11.93 -27.10 3.59
CA GLN A 440 11.24 -27.77 4.70
C GLN A 440 10.95 -26.80 5.85
N THR A 441 11.86 -25.87 6.13
CA THR A 441 11.65 -24.80 7.13
C THR A 441 10.53 -23.85 6.69
N LEU A 442 10.51 -23.45 5.41
CA LEU A 442 9.42 -22.63 4.86
C LEU A 442 8.06 -23.32 4.93
N VAL A 443 8.01 -24.63 4.67
CA VAL A 443 6.78 -25.45 4.77
C VAL A 443 6.32 -25.55 6.23
N TRP A 444 7.24 -25.85 7.15
CA TRP A 444 6.94 -25.92 8.58
C TRP A 444 6.38 -24.60 9.12
N ASN A 445 6.93 -23.47 8.65
CA ASN A 445 6.48 -22.14 9.05
C ASN A 445 5.24 -21.66 8.29
N GLY A 446 4.68 -22.44 7.36
CA GLY A 446 3.43 -22.14 6.67
C GLY A 446 3.54 -21.25 5.42
N TYR A 447 4.75 -20.97 4.91
CA TYR A 447 4.95 -20.12 3.73
C TYR A 447 4.93 -20.88 2.40
N ALA A 448 5.13 -22.19 2.44
CA ALA A 448 5.15 -23.07 1.28
C ALA A 448 4.48 -24.40 1.62
N GLN A 449 4.25 -25.25 0.61
CA GLN A 449 3.67 -26.57 0.77
C GLN A 449 4.39 -27.63 -0.09
N ASP A 450 4.09 -28.90 0.15
CA ASP A 450 4.62 -30.03 -0.63
C ASP A 450 6.16 -30.11 -0.71
N ALA A 451 6.79 -30.32 0.45
CA ALA A 451 8.25 -30.48 0.55
C ALA A 451 8.78 -31.68 -0.24
N GLU A 452 7.97 -32.73 -0.41
CA GLU A 452 8.36 -33.95 -1.12
C GLU A 452 8.48 -33.69 -2.63
N ALA A 453 7.46 -33.07 -3.23
CA ALA A 453 7.52 -32.69 -4.64
C ALA A 453 8.67 -31.71 -4.90
N PHE A 454 8.90 -30.74 -4.01
CA PHE A 454 10.03 -29.83 -4.13
C PHE A 454 11.37 -30.57 -4.14
N ALA A 455 11.61 -31.48 -3.20
CA ALA A 455 12.85 -32.26 -3.11
C ALA A 455 13.09 -33.12 -4.36
N LYS A 456 12.02 -33.63 -4.97
CA LYS A 456 12.08 -34.41 -6.22
C LYS A 456 12.43 -33.54 -7.43
N ASN A 457 11.86 -32.33 -7.51
CA ASN A 457 11.89 -31.50 -8.71
C ASN A 457 13.00 -30.44 -8.72
N ILE A 458 13.58 -30.09 -7.57
CA ILE A 458 14.67 -29.10 -7.51
C ILE A 458 15.89 -29.56 -8.34
N ILE A 459 16.38 -28.65 -9.19
CA ILE A 459 17.59 -28.87 -9.98
C ILE A 459 18.65 -27.92 -9.47
N VAL A 460 19.83 -28.44 -9.16
CA VAL A 460 21.02 -27.67 -8.82
C VAL A 460 22.18 -28.25 -9.61
N GLU A 461 22.77 -27.45 -10.47
CA GLU A 461 23.84 -27.91 -11.35
C GLU A 461 24.96 -26.87 -11.48
N GLN A 462 26.18 -27.35 -11.69
CA GLN A 462 27.29 -26.49 -12.05
C GLN A 462 27.16 -26.11 -13.53
N ASN A 463 27.24 -24.82 -13.84
CA ASN A 463 27.03 -24.34 -15.21
C ASN A 463 28.13 -24.89 -16.14
N ALA A 464 27.73 -25.50 -17.26
CA ALA A 464 28.64 -26.16 -18.19
C ALA A 464 29.61 -25.18 -18.91
N LYS A 465 29.24 -23.90 -19.06
CA LYS A 465 30.05 -22.88 -19.73
C LYS A 465 30.86 -22.03 -18.75
N ASN A 466 30.34 -21.83 -17.53
CA ASN A 466 31.00 -21.10 -16.46
C ASN A 466 31.14 -22.01 -15.23
N GLN A 467 32.31 -22.62 -15.08
CA GLN A 467 32.62 -23.53 -13.97
C GLN A 467 32.54 -22.86 -12.59
N ASN A 468 32.51 -21.53 -12.50
CA ASN A 468 32.37 -20.79 -11.25
C ASN A 468 30.91 -20.41 -10.92
N ARG A 469 29.93 -20.92 -11.68
CA ARG A 469 28.50 -20.63 -11.51
C ARG A 469 27.71 -21.90 -11.18
N VAL A 470 26.74 -21.77 -10.28
CA VAL A 470 25.71 -22.78 -10.00
C VAL A 470 24.37 -22.24 -10.47
N ASP A 471 23.63 -23.07 -11.19
CA ASP A 471 22.26 -22.81 -11.63
C ASP A 471 21.28 -23.60 -10.77
N VAL A 472 20.20 -22.94 -10.34
CA VAL A 472 19.16 -23.52 -9.49
C VAL A 472 17.80 -23.29 -10.13
N LEU A 473 17.07 -24.37 -10.40
CA LEU A 473 15.63 -24.32 -10.64
C LEU A 473 14.93 -24.53 -9.30
N TRP A 474 14.14 -23.55 -8.85
CA TRP A 474 13.36 -23.62 -7.61
C TRP A 474 11.88 -23.85 -7.94
N PRO A 475 11.37 -25.09 -7.89
CA PRO A 475 9.98 -25.42 -8.23
C PRO A 475 9.09 -25.45 -6.98
N GLY A 476 9.17 -24.43 -6.13
CA GLY A 476 8.40 -24.37 -4.90
C GLY A 476 6.93 -24.01 -5.14
N THR A 477 6.07 -24.54 -4.28
CA THR A 477 4.64 -24.25 -4.26
C THR A 477 4.34 -23.39 -3.04
N LEU A 478 3.86 -22.16 -3.27
CA LEU A 478 3.49 -21.24 -2.20
C LEU A 478 2.23 -21.71 -1.47
N MET A 479 2.05 -21.21 -0.25
CA MET A 479 0.80 -21.38 0.48
C MET A 479 -0.31 -20.51 -0.13
N ASN A 480 -1.49 -21.08 -0.33
CA ASN A 480 -2.64 -20.39 -0.91
C ASN A 480 -3.53 -19.74 0.16
N GLN A 481 -4.29 -18.71 -0.24
CA GLN A 481 -5.24 -18.01 0.61
C GLN A 481 -6.63 -18.69 0.59
N LEU A 482 -7.19 -19.00 1.76
CA LEU A 482 -8.58 -19.48 1.85
C LEU A 482 -9.56 -18.31 1.73
N ARG A 483 -10.00 -18.01 0.49
CA ARG A 483 -10.95 -16.92 0.20
C ARG A 483 -12.41 -17.37 0.13
N ILE A 484 -12.67 -18.55 -0.45
CA ILE A 484 -14.03 -19.04 -0.70
C ILE A 484 -14.23 -20.37 0.00
N PHE A 485 -15.24 -20.43 0.87
CA PHE A 485 -15.75 -21.67 1.46
C PHE A 485 -17.18 -21.90 0.99
N ALA A 486 -17.38 -22.85 0.08
CA ALA A 486 -18.67 -23.18 -0.48
C ALA A 486 -19.22 -24.49 0.13
N LEU A 487 -20.42 -24.43 0.73
CA LEU A 487 -21.11 -25.58 1.30
C LEU A 487 -22.50 -25.74 0.68
N LEU A 488 -22.81 -26.94 0.20
CA LEU A 488 -24.14 -27.32 -0.25
C LEU A 488 -24.91 -28.00 0.90
N ASN A 489 -25.89 -27.30 1.46
CA ASN A 489 -26.71 -27.84 2.54
C ASN A 489 -27.91 -28.63 1.98
N GLN A 490 -27.82 -29.96 1.99
CA GLN A 490 -28.94 -30.85 1.72
C GLN A 490 -29.62 -31.25 3.05
N PHE A 491 -30.60 -30.45 3.46
CA PHE A 491 -31.36 -30.74 4.68
C PHE A 491 -32.49 -31.73 4.39
N ARG A 492 -32.69 -32.70 5.30
CA ARG A 492 -33.85 -33.60 5.32
C ARG A 492 -34.71 -33.27 6.54
N THR A 493 -36.03 -33.29 6.38
CA THR A 493 -36.99 -33.04 7.48
C THR A 493 -37.47 -34.33 8.16
N ARG A 494 -36.97 -35.49 7.73
CA ARG A 494 -37.20 -36.79 8.35
C ARG A 494 -35.86 -37.50 8.52
N ALA A 495 -35.66 -38.11 9.68
CA ALA A 495 -34.54 -39.02 9.89
C ALA A 495 -34.74 -40.24 8.99
N GLU A 496 -33.93 -40.37 7.95
CA GLU A 496 -33.73 -41.67 7.33
C GLU A 496 -32.87 -42.47 8.30
N SER A 497 -33.38 -43.59 8.81
CA SER A 497 -32.53 -44.59 9.45
C SER A 497 -31.56 -45.08 8.39
N THR A 498 -30.36 -44.51 8.32
CA THR A 498 -29.26 -45.12 7.59
C THR A 498 -28.93 -46.40 8.36
N GLY A 499 -29.53 -47.51 7.94
CA GLY A 499 -29.06 -48.83 8.32
C GLY A 499 -27.65 -48.98 7.77
N ALA A 500 -26.67 -48.84 8.65
CA ALA A 500 -25.31 -49.30 8.46
C ALA A 500 -25.10 -50.50 9.39
#